data_AF-A0A158QJC1-F1
#
_entry.id   AF-A0A158QJC1-F1
#
_cell.length_a   1.000
_cell.length_b   1.000
_cell.length_c   1.000
_cell.angle_alpha   90.00
_cell.angle_beta   90.00
_cell.angle_gamma   90.00
#
_symmetry.space_group_name_H-M   'P 1'
#
loop_
_entity.id
_entity.type
_entity.pdbx_description
1 polymer ?
#
loop_
_entity_poly.entity_id
_entity_poly.type
_entity_poly.pdbx_seq_one_letter_code
_entity_poly.pdbx_strand_id
1 'polypeptide(L)'
;MCQSNRTKYKDGMVKVLSQKEWERLNSWLHKEEINASKCQREFEERERIKQESYEIHKHWTNTVMGMRNRKLEAREERLRKEEEERVAVDKAWAKQQAEERRQKLCLARTLKLYTVPRIKHFHTALHIGDAMKENELQLELKKLKSEAAAKKGEIELEAMKKSFEEAEKEERQKYAERQAAERAISEEQLRQIQERRELEEREKAELVAEREVIRQLAKEAEERNFQLREEKCRLQRKAIQDQLDEIEYKKKWLRGQRADEEKEDERELLFVAAKRKIGIMSLEKEAAAKAARDAVREKMVDFISDKIQKENAFREASLKAAMESDNAKWNKRVEDEARKKEDTLKEIEAHRQKTLKENEELRVRQAEEAKEDLERRKALDEKHRCEDEERKAQNRQKCQELVEIYKQEIKRHEEEKLKARLEDTKYLQSVEEQEEMFQNYAKRAIKNCEETGIPTYAMKKVANQKLIDGFGITKAETDESEECELLPDLPPFKVHLSL
;
A
#
# COMPACT_ATOMS: atom_id res chain seq x y z
N MET A 1 -73.15 94.64 -26.30
CA MET A 1 -74.25 95.60 -26.16
C MET A 1 -73.85 96.92 -26.80
N CYS A 2 -74.56 97.34 -27.85
CA CYS A 2 -74.69 98.73 -28.32
C CYS A 2 -75.72 98.72 -29.45
N GLN A 3 -76.99 99.02 -29.13
CA GLN A 3 -78.02 99.26 -30.14
C GLN A 3 -78.07 100.76 -30.42
N SER A 4 -77.94 101.17 -31.68
CA SER A 4 -78.26 102.53 -32.12
C SER A 4 -78.84 102.53 -33.53
N ASN A 5 -80.16 102.58 -33.59
CA ASN A 5 -80.97 103.38 -34.53
C ASN A 5 -80.64 103.37 -36.03
N ARG A 6 -81.59 102.78 -36.76
CA ARG A 6 -81.94 103.07 -38.16
C ARG A 6 -81.74 104.55 -38.53
N THR A 7 -81.09 104.79 -39.66
CA THR A 7 -81.55 105.80 -40.63
C THR A 7 -81.48 105.20 -42.03
N LYS A 8 -82.62 105.16 -42.74
CA LYS A 8 -82.66 104.94 -44.19
C LYS A 8 -82.71 106.31 -44.84
N TYR A 9 -81.75 106.67 -45.71
CA TYR A 9 -82.04 107.51 -46.87
C TYR A 9 -80.98 107.33 -47.98
N LYS A 10 -81.49 106.84 -49.12
CA LYS A 10 -81.08 107.07 -50.53
C LYS A 10 -79.59 107.19 -50.89
N ASP A 11 -79.17 106.27 -51.78
CA ASP A 11 -77.98 106.35 -52.63
C ASP A 11 -77.90 107.66 -53.43
N GLY A 12 -76.69 108.09 -53.84
CA GLY A 12 -76.64 109.21 -54.76
C GLY A 12 -75.38 109.80 -55.40
N MET A 13 -74.11 109.47 -55.06
CA MET A 13 -72.97 109.85 -55.93
C MET A 13 -71.63 109.18 -55.56
N VAL A 14 -70.85 108.77 -56.58
CA VAL A 14 -69.53 108.11 -56.45
C VAL A 14 -68.51 108.79 -57.39
N LYS A 15 -67.23 108.79 -56.99
CA LYS A 15 -66.10 109.42 -57.72
C LYS A 15 -64.90 108.45 -57.76
N VAL A 16 -64.13 108.42 -58.85
CA VAL A 16 -63.07 107.41 -59.09
C VAL A 16 -61.66 108.00 -58.87
N LEU A 17 -60.73 107.19 -58.34
CA LEU A 17 -59.34 107.54 -57.95
C LEU A 17 -58.28 106.83 -58.83
N SER A 18 -57.02 107.28 -58.81
CA SER A 18 -55.94 106.70 -59.62
C SER A 18 -55.10 105.62 -58.90
N GLN A 19 -54.41 104.76 -59.67
CA GLN A 19 -53.74 103.57 -59.14
C GLN A 19 -52.58 103.86 -58.16
N LYS A 20 -51.78 104.90 -58.38
CA LYS A 20 -50.69 105.26 -57.45
C LYS A 20 -51.21 105.76 -56.10
N GLU A 21 -52.36 106.45 -56.12
CA GLU A 21 -53.06 106.88 -54.92
C GLU A 21 -53.66 105.67 -54.20
N TRP A 22 -54.21 104.71 -54.96
CA TRP A 22 -54.68 103.43 -54.42
C TRP A 22 -53.55 102.66 -53.74
N GLU A 23 -52.39 102.42 -54.37
CA GLU A 23 -51.27 101.69 -53.76
C GLU A 23 -50.72 102.40 -52.50
N ARG A 24 -50.66 103.74 -52.51
CA ARG A 24 -50.27 104.53 -51.33
C ARG A 24 -51.30 104.46 -50.21
N LEU A 25 -52.59 104.53 -50.52
CA LEU A 25 -53.67 104.35 -49.55
C LEU A 25 -53.67 102.92 -49.00
N ASN A 26 -53.51 101.92 -49.86
CA ASN A 26 -53.48 100.50 -49.51
C ASN A 26 -52.30 100.19 -48.56
N SER A 27 -51.11 100.72 -48.85
CA SER A 27 -49.94 100.59 -47.96
C SER A 27 -50.05 101.35 -46.63
N TRP A 28 -50.91 102.37 -46.54
CA TRP A 28 -51.26 103.05 -45.28
C TRP A 28 -52.34 102.31 -44.50
N LEU A 29 -53.40 101.85 -45.18
CA LEU A 29 -54.52 101.11 -44.60
C LEU A 29 -54.05 99.77 -44.01
N HIS A 30 -53.22 99.05 -44.76
CA HIS A 30 -52.66 97.75 -44.36
C HIS A 30 -51.28 97.88 -43.68
N LYS A 31 -50.88 99.08 -43.24
CA LYS A 31 -49.56 99.31 -42.60
C LYS A 31 -49.40 98.49 -41.31
N GLU A 32 -50.47 98.38 -40.53
CA GLU A 32 -50.50 97.59 -39.29
C GLU A 32 -50.40 96.09 -39.59
N GLU A 33 -51.12 95.60 -40.61
CA GLU A 33 -51.06 94.20 -41.05
C GLU A 33 -49.69 93.81 -41.62
N ILE A 34 -49.06 94.69 -42.41
CA ILE A 34 -47.69 94.50 -42.93
C ILE A 34 -46.69 94.43 -41.78
N ASN A 35 -46.83 95.29 -40.76
CA ASN A 35 -45.98 95.27 -39.58
C ASN A 35 -46.23 94.05 -38.69
N ALA A 36 -47.48 93.62 -38.53
CA ALA A 36 -47.85 92.40 -37.81
C ALA A 36 -47.29 91.15 -38.49
N SER A 37 -47.39 91.05 -39.82
CA SER A 37 -46.82 89.93 -40.59
C SER A 37 -45.28 89.92 -40.51
N LYS A 38 -44.61 91.09 -40.49
CA LYS A 38 -43.17 91.16 -40.23
C LYS A 38 -42.82 90.67 -38.82
N CYS A 39 -43.54 91.14 -37.80
CA CYS A 39 -43.33 90.72 -36.41
C CYS A 39 -43.53 89.21 -36.22
N GLN A 40 -44.54 88.62 -36.87
CA GLN A 40 -44.76 87.17 -36.89
C GLN A 40 -43.60 86.41 -37.53
N ARG A 41 -43.12 86.83 -38.71
CA ARG A 41 -41.96 86.21 -39.37
C ARG A 41 -40.69 86.32 -38.53
N GLU A 42 -40.46 87.47 -37.89
CA GLU A 42 -39.34 87.65 -36.96
C GLU A 42 -39.46 86.75 -35.72
N PHE A 43 -40.67 86.50 -35.21
CA PHE A 43 -40.90 85.57 -34.11
C PHE A 43 -40.67 84.11 -34.53
N GLU A 44 -41.22 83.70 -35.66
CA GLU A 44 -41.04 82.37 -36.25
C GLU A 44 -39.55 82.09 -36.55
N GLU A 45 -38.83 83.06 -37.10
CA GLU A 45 -37.40 82.94 -37.36
C GLU A 45 -36.58 82.88 -36.06
N ARG A 46 -36.95 83.63 -35.02
CA ARG A 46 -36.32 83.51 -33.68
C ARG A 46 -36.56 82.14 -33.04
N GLU A 47 -37.77 81.60 -33.09
CA GLU A 47 -38.05 80.26 -32.59
C GLU A 47 -37.36 79.18 -33.43
N ARG A 48 -37.25 79.34 -34.76
CA ARG A 48 -36.48 78.44 -35.64
C ARG A 48 -35.00 78.45 -35.24
N ILE A 49 -34.38 79.62 -35.13
CA ILE A 49 -32.98 79.79 -34.70
C ILE A 49 -32.75 79.20 -33.30
N LYS A 50 -33.71 79.34 -32.38
CA LYS A 50 -33.67 78.76 -31.03
C LYS A 50 -33.77 77.24 -31.04
N GLN A 51 -34.58 76.64 -31.91
CA GLN A 51 -34.67 75.19 -32.11
C GLN A 51 -33.39 74.63 -32.77
N GLU A 52 -32.89 75.28 -33.82
CA GLU A 52 -31.59 74.98 -34.45
C GLU A 52 -30.46 75.03 -33.40
N SER A 53 -30.41 76.10 -32.60
CA SER A 53 -29.46 76.25 -31.49
C SER A 53 -29.63 75.19 -30.39
N TYR A 54 -30.86 74.71 -30.15
CA TYR A 54 -31.14 73.66 -29.17
C TYR A 54 -30.60 72.31 -29.62
N GLU A 55 -30.90 71.87 -30.84
CA GLU A 55 -30.39 70.59 -31.35
C GLU A 55 -28.85 70.60 -31.51
N ILE A 56 -28.25 71.76 -31.80
CA ILE A 56 -26.79 71.93 -31.77
C ILE A 56 -26.24 71.72 -30.34
N HIS A 57 -26.73 72.43 -29.32
CA HIS A 57 -26.12 72.37 -27.98
C HIS A 57 -26.54 71.17 -27.12
N LYS A 58 -27.66 70.52 -27.42
CA LYS A 58 -28.15 69.31 -26.71
C LYS A 58 -27.12 68.17 -26.72
N HIS A 59 -26.31 68.11 -27.77
CA HIS A 59 -25.25 67.11 -27.96
C HIS A 59 -23.86 67.61 -27.49
N TRP A 60 -23.75 68.83 -26.95
CA TRP A 60 -22.49 69.37 -26.45
C TRP A 60 -22.11 68.77 -25.10
N THR A 61 -21.06 67.97 -25.11
CA THR A 61 -20.46 67.29 -23.94
C THR A 61 -19.99 68.25 -22.83
N ASN A 62 -19.70 69.50 -23.18
CA ASN A 62 -19.18 70.53 -22.26
C ASN A 62 -20.29 71.30 -21.51
N THR A 63 -21.57 70.99 -21.75
CA THR A 63 -22.69 71.55 -20.96
C THR A 63 -22.85 70.81 -19.62
N VAL A 64 -23.54 71.40 -18.65
CA VAL A 64 -23.81 70.74 -17.35
C VAL A 64 -24.59 69.42 -17.54
N MET A 65 -25.52 69.38 -18.51
CA MET A 65 -26.26 68.16 -18.86
C MET A 65 -25.36 67.14 -19.59
N GLY A 66 -24.56 67.57 -20.57
CA GLY A 66 -23.59 66.71 -21.26
C GLY A 66 -22.57 66.07 -20.31
N MET A 67 -22.02 66.85 -19.36
CA MET A 67 -21.14 66.34 -18.31
C MET A 67 -21.83 65.36 -17.36
N ARG A 68 -23.13 65.56 -17.07
CA ARG A 68 -23.93 64.63 -16.24
C ARG A 68 -24.17 63.32 -16.99
N ASN A 69 -24.58 63.38 -18.26
CA ASN A 69 -24.81 62.20 -19.09
C ASN A 69 -23.52 61.40 -19.24
N ARG A 70 -22.40 62.05 -19.59
CA ARG A 70 -21.08 61.40 -19.67
C ARG A 70 -20.65 60.72 -18.37
N LYS A 71 -21.00 61.29 -17.20
CA LYS A 71 -20.76 60.65 -15.89
C LYS A 71 -21.67 59.45 -15.60
N LEU A 72 -22.89 59.44 -16.16
CA LEU A 72 -23.80 58.31 -16.07
C LEU A 72 -23.36 57.18 -17.01
N GLU A 73 -23.11 57.49 -18.28
CA GLU A 73 -22.56 56.58 -19.29
C GLU A 73 -21.24 55.93 -18.80
N ALA A 74 -20.28 56.72 -18.31
CA ALA A 74 -19.04 56.18 -17.76
C ALA A 74 -19.23 55.34 -16.49
N ARG A 75 -20.30 55.57 -15.72
CA ARG A 75 -20.65 54.73 -14.56
C ARG A 75 -21.32 53.43 -15.00
N GLU A 76 -22.19 53.48 -16.01
CA GLU A 76 -22.84 52.31 -16.61
C GLU A 76 -21.82 51.41 -17.30
N GLU A 77 -20.91 51.97 -18.09
CA GLU A 77 -19.78 51.23 -18.67
C GLU A 77 -18.92 50.55 -17.60
N ARG A 78 -18.64 51.25 -16.49
CA ARG A 78 -17.84 50.68 -15.40
C ARG A 78 -18.59 49.55 -14.70
N LEU A 79 -19.87 49.73 -14.37
CA LEU A 79 -20.70 48.70 -13.76
C LEU A 79 -20.85 47.48 -14.68
N ARG A 80 -21.03 47.68 -15.98
CA ARG A 80 -21.07 46.59 -16.96
C ARG A 80 -19.75 45.82 -17.01
N LYS A 81 -18.60 46.50 -17.00
CA LYS A 81 -17.28 45.85 -16.92
C LYS A 81 -17.10 45.09 -15.60
N GLU A 82 -17.47 45.68 -14.46
CA GLU A 82 -17.46 45.02 -13.14
C GLU A 82 -18.37 43.77 -13.11
N GLU A 83 -19.52 43.78 -13.78
CA GLU A 83 -20.42 42.63 -13.92
C GLU A 83 -19.89 41.57 -14.90
N GLU A 84 -19.36 41.97 -16.04
CA GLU A 84 -18.72 41.08 -17.03
C GLU A 84 -17.50 40.36 -16.41
N GLU A 85 -16.70 41.05 -15.60
CA GLU A 85 -15.60 40.49 -14.80
C GLU A 85 -16.09 39.48 -13.75
N ARG A 86 -17.14 39.80 -12.97
CA ARG A 86 -17.73 38.86 -11.99
C ARG A 86 -18.26 37.61 -12.67
N VAL A 87 -19.01 37.76 -13.76
CA VAL A 87 -19.54 36.62 -14.54
C VAL A 87 -18.40 35.79 -15.15
N ALA A 88 -17.27 36.39 -15.52
CA ALA A 88 -16.09 35.66 -15.96
C ALA A 88 -15.44 34.85 -14.81
N VAL A 89 -15.33 35.44 -13.62
CA VAL A 89 -14.84 34.76 -12.40
C VAL A 89 -15.77 33.60 -12.01
N ASP A 90 -17.08 33.80 -11.97
CA ASP A 90 -18.05 32.75 -11.64
C ASP A 90 -17.98 31.58 -12.65
N LYS A 91 -17.85 31.88 -13.95
CA LYS A 91 -17.64 30.86 -14.99
C LYS A 91 -16.31 30.12 -14.84
N ALA A 92 -15.24 30.80 -14.45
CA ALA A 92 -13.94 30.16 -14.21
C ALA A 92 -13.99 29.26 -12.97
N TRP A 93 -14.60 29.72 -11.88
CA TRP A 93 -14.77 28.95 -10.65
C TRP A 93 -15.67 27.73 -10.85
N ALA A 94 -16.78 27.88 -11.59
CA ALA A 94 -17.65 26.76 -11.95
C ALA A 94 -16.92 25.69 -12.78
N LYS A 95 -16.04 26.09 -13.71
CA LYS A 95 -15.17 25.14 -14.45
C LYS A 95 -14.20 24.42 -13.52
N GLN A 96 -13.47 25.14 -12.67
CA GLN A 96 -12.55 24.52 -11.71
C GLN A 96 -13.29 23.56 -10.77
N GLN A 97 -14.46 23.93 -10.27
CA GLN A 97 -15.26 23.08 -9.40
C GLN A 97 -15.76 21.81 -10.13
N ALA A 98 -16.13 21.92 -11.41
CA ALA A 98 -16.49 20.79 -12.24
C ALA A 98 -15.28 19.86 -12.49
N GLU A 99 -14.10 20.41 -12.79
CA GLU A 99 -12.85 19.67 -12.95
C GLU A 99 -12.45 18.94 -11.66
N GLU A 100 -12.48 19.61 -10.51
CA GLU A 100 -12.23 18.99 -9.20
C GLU A 100 -13.24 17.88 -8.89
N ARG A 101 -14.52 18.09 -9.22
CA ARG A 101 -15.56 17.07 -9.07
C ARG A 101 -15.30 15.86 -9.96
N ARG A 102 -14.93 16.07 -11.23
CA ARG A 102 -14.55 15.02 -12.18
C ARG A 102 -13.35 14.23 -11.68
N GLN A 103 -12.30 14.89 -11.20
CA GLN A 103 -11.11 14.23 -10.62
C GLN A 103 -11.48 13.37 -9.40
N LYS A 104 -12.27 13.92 -8.46
CA LYS A 104 -12.74 13.19 -7.26
C LYS A 104 -13.61 11.98 -7.63
N LEU A 105 -14.53 12.13 -8.59
CA LEU A 105 -15.37 11.03 -9.09
C LEU A 105 -14.55 9.96 -9.80
N CYS A 106 -13.56 10.35 -10.61
CA CYS A 106 -12.69 9.42 -11.30
C CYS A 106 -11.83 8.61 -10.32
N LEU A 107 -11.18 9.27 -9.36
CA LEU A 107 -10.43 8.61 -8.29
C LEU A 107 -11.32 7.63 -7.49
N ALA A 108 -12.57 8.00 -7.19
CA ALA A 108 -13.53 7.11 -6.55
C ALA A 108 -13.91 5.89 -7.43
N ARG A 109 -14.07 6.09 -8.75
CA ARG A 109 -14.31 5.00 -9.72
C ARG A 109 -13.14 4.03 -9.75
N THR A 110 -11.91 4.54 -9.91
CA THR A 110 -10.68 3.73 -9.94
C THR A 110 -10.46 2.99 -8.62
N LEU A 111 -10.70 3.63 -7.47
CA LEU A 111 -10.65 2.95 -6.17
C LEU A 111 -11.69 1.82 -6.05
N LYS A 112 -12.96 2.07 -6.41
CA LYS A 112 -14.00 1.02 -6.43
C LYS A 112 -13.56 -0.15 -7.30
N LEU A 113 -12.97 0.13 -8.47
CA LEU A 113 -12.52 -0.85 -9.42
C LEU A 113 -11.34 -1.69 -8.89
N TYR A 114 -10.38 -1.09 -8.17
CA TYR A 114 -9.36 -1.85 -7.42
C TYR A 114 -9.92 -2.68 -6.26
N THR A 115 -11.13 -2.39 -5.73
CA THR A 115 -11.74 -3.28 -4.72
C THR A 115 -12.26 -4.60 -5.30
N VAL A 116 -12.54 -4.65 -6.62
CA VAL A 116 -13.13 -5.81 -7.30
C VAL A 116 -12.20 -7.03 -7.18
N PRO A 117 -12.70 -8.21 -6.74
CA PRO A 117 -11.87 -9.40 -6.54
C PRO A 117 -11.07 -9.78 -7.79
N ARG A 118 -11.71 -9.77 -8.97
CA ARG A 118 -11.06 -10.10 -10.25
C ARG A 118 -9.83 -9.24 -10.52
N ILE A 119 -9.96 -7.93 -10.37
CA ILE A 119 -8.90 -6.96 -10.64
C ILE A 119 -7.79 -7.11 -9.60
N LYS A 120 -8.10 -7.34 -8.32
CA LYS A 120 -7.11 -7.71 -7.30
C LYS A 120 -6.28 -8.95 -7.68
N HIS A 121 -6.90 -10.02 -8.18
CA HIS A 121 -6.17 -11.21 -8.63
C HIS A 121 -5.27 -10.91 -9.84
N PHE A 122 -5.73 -10.05 -10.76
CA PHE A 122 -4.92 -9.59 -11.89
C PHE A 122 -3.71 -8.76 -11.43
N HIS A 123 -3.88 -7.85 -10.47
CA HIS A 123 -2.77 -7.10 -9.86
C HIS A 123 -1.81 -7.98 -9.08
N THR A 124 -2.32 -8.99 -8.37
CA THR A 124 -1.46 -9.98 -7.72
C THR A 124 -0.60 -10.72 -8.75
N ALA A 125 -1.17 -11.07 -9.91
CA ALA A 125 -0.43 -11.68 -11.02
C ALA A 125 0.59 -10.73 -11.69
N LEU A 126 0.30 -9.42 -11.76
CA LEU A 126 1.25 -8.39 -12.18
C LEU A 126 2.45 -8.32 -11.22
N HIS A 127 2.20 -8.23 -9.92
CA HIS A 127 3.25 -8.18 -8.89
C HIS A 127 4.12 -9.45 -8.85
N ILE A 128 3.56 -10.62 -9.18
CA ILE A 128 4.35 -11.85 -9.36
C ILE A 128 5.31 -11.71 -10.56
N GLY A 129 4.87 -11.10 -11.66
CA GLY A 129 5.72 -10.77 -12.81
C GLY A 129 6.85 -9.81 -12.44
N ASP A 130 6.54 -8.71 -11.74
CA ASP A 130 7.53 -7.75 -11.23
C ASP A 130 8.58 -8.45 -10.35
N ALA A 131 8.15 -9.26 -9.40
CA ALA A 131 9.03 -10.02 -8.50
C ALA A 131 9.90 -11.05 -9.26
N MET A 132 9.39 -11.70 -10.31
CA MET A 132 10.21 -12.59 -11.15
C MET A 132 11.32 -11.82 -11.85
N LYS A 133 11.01 -10.66 -12.44
CA LYS A 133 12.01 -9.80 -13.08
C LYS A 133 13.02 -9.22 -12.08
N GLU A 134 12.59 -8.86 -10.88
CA GLU A 134 13.52 -8.42 -9.81
C GLU A 134 14.50 -9.55 -9.43
N ASN A 135 14.01 -10.78 -9.28
CA ASN A 135 14.87 -11.94 -9.00
C ASN A 135 15.89 -12.20 -10.11
N GLU A 136 15.53 -12.02 -11.38
CA GLU A 136 16.47 -12.12 -12.51
C GLU A 136 17.59 -11.07 -12.40
N LEU A 137 17.25 -9.80 -12.15
CA LEU A 137 18.22 -8.72 -11.92
C LEU A 137 19.11 -8.97 -10.69
N GLN A 138 18.55 -9.51 -9.60
CA GLN A 138 19.34 -9.88 -8.42
C GLN A 138 20.32 -11.02 -8.73
N LEU A 139 19.94 -12.00 -9.56
CA LEU A 139 20.82 -13.08 -10.01
C LEU A 139 21.94 -12.57 -10.92
N GLU A 140 21.65 -11.63 -11.82
CA GLU A 140 22.67 -10.96 -12.65
C GLU A 140 23.66 -10.16 -11.79
N LEU A 141 23.16 -9.36 -10.84
CA LEU A 141 24.00 -8.63 -9.90
C LEU A 141 24.88 -9.58 -9.06
N LYS A 142 24.36 -10.75 -8.69
CA LYS A 142 25.13 -11.79 -7.97
C LYS A 142 26.24 -12.39 -8.83
N LYS A 143 26.00 -12.64 -10.13
CA LYS A 143 27.04 -13.08 -11.09
C LYS A 143 28.14 -12.02 -11.21
N LEU A 144 27.77 -10.77 -11.48
CA LEU A 144 28.72 -9.65 -11.59
C LEU A 144 29.57 -9.47 -10.33
N LYS A 145 28.97 -9.59 -9.14
CA LYS A 145 29.70 -9.57 -7.86
C LYS A 145 30.69 -10.74 -7.73
N SER A 146 30.29 -11.94 -8.18
CA SER A 146 31.17 -13.12 -8.17
C SER A 146 32.35 -12.96 -9.14
N GLU A 147 32.11 -12.42 -10.33
CA GLU A 147 33.16 -12.14 -11.32
C GLU A 147 34.13 -11.05 -10.84
N ALA A 148 33.61 -9.98 -10.22
CA ALA A 148 34.43 -8.94 -9.62
C ALA A 148 35.27 -9.47 -8.44
N ALA A 149 34.72 -10.35 -7.62
CA ALA A 149 35.45 -11.01 -6.53
C ALA A 149 36.55 -11.95 -7.06
N ALA A 150 36.28 -12.71 -8.13
CA ALA A 150 37.28 -13.56 -8.79
C ALA A 150 38.46 -12.73 -9.33
N LYS A 151 38.17 -11.67 -10.11
CA LYS A 151 39.18 -10.73 -10.63
C LYS A 151 40.00 -10.07 -9.52
N LYS A 152 39.37 -9.71 -8.40
CA LYS A 152 40.08 -9.19 -7.22
C LYS A 152 41.03 -10.24 -6.63
N GLY A 153 40.60 -11.50 -6.51
CA GLY A 153 41.45 -12.59 -6.04
C GLY A 153 42.63 -12.90 -6.98
N GLU A 154 42.44 -12.77 -8.29
CA GLU A 154 43.53 -12.87 -9.29
C GLU A 154 44.57 -11.77 -9.08
N ILE A 155 44.14 -10.50 -8.91
CA ILE A 155 45.03 -9.36 -8.64
C ILE A 155 45.80 -9.53 -7.32
N GLU A 156 45.14 -9.99 -6.25
CA GLU A 156 45.77 -10.27 -4.95
C GLU A 156 46.81 -11.40 -5.06
N LEU A 157 46.51 -12.44 -5.85
CA LEU A 157 47.43 -13.56 -6.10
C LEU A 157 48.63 -13.16 -6.96
N GLU A 158 48.45 -12.28 -7.95
CA GLU A 158 49.56 -11.67 -8.69
C GLU A 158 50.44 -10.77 -7.81
N ALA A 159 49.83 -9.98 -6.92
CA ALA A 159 50.57 -9.16 -5.96
C ALA A 159 51.39 -10.03 -5.00
N MET A 160 50.82 -11.12 -4.47
CA MET A 160 51.57 -12.08 -3.66
C MET A 160 52.73 -12.72 -4.43
N LYS A 161 52.53 -13.15 -5.67
CA LYS A 161 53.62 -13.68 -6.53
C LYS A 161 54.76 -12.68 -6.68
N LYS A 162 54.46 -11.41 -6.98
CA LYS A 162 55.46 -10.34 -7.10
C LYS A 162 56.23 -10.16 -5.79
N SER A 163 55.55 -10.14 -4.63
CA SER A 163 56.23 -10.05 -3.33
C SER A 163 57.12 -11.25 -3.00
N PHE A 164 56.74 -12.47 -3.43
CA PHE A 164 57.61 -13.65 -3.30
C PHE A 164 58.82 -13.57 -4.23
N GLU A 165 58.66 -13.13 -5.48
CA GLU A 165 59.77 -12.92 -6.42
C GLU A 165 60.73 -11.81 -5.94
N GLU A 166 60.22 -10.76 -5.31
CA GLU A 166 61.01 -9.68 -4.71
C GLU A 166 61.80 -10.20 -3.50
N ALA A 167 61.16 -10.91 -2.57
CA ALA A 167 61.82 -11.53 -1.43
C ALA A 167 62.89 -12.57 -1.86
N GLU A 168 62.62 -13.36 -2.92
CA GLU A 168 63.60 -14.29 -3.46
C GLU A 168 64.80 -13.57 -4.09
N LYS A 169 64.58 -12.44 -4.80
CA LYS A 169 65.67 -11.60 -5.32
C LYS A 169 66.52 -11.02 -4.20
N GLU A 170 65.90 -10.54 -3.12
CA GLU A 170 66.63 -10.03 -1.94
C GLU A 170 67.46 -11.11 -1.26
N GLU A 171 66.91 -12.30 -1.01
CA GLU A 171 67.68 -13.39 -0.38
C GLU A 171 68.81 -13.89 -1.29
N ARG A 172 68.59 -13.94 -2.62
CA ARG A 172 69.66 -14.23 -3.59
C ARG A 172 70.76 -13.17 -3.57
N GLN A 173 70.43 -11.88 -3.41
CA GLN A 173 71.39 -10.79 -3.27
C GLN A 173 72.19 -10.92 -1.97
N LYS A 174 71.52 -11.04 -0.80
CA LYS A 174 72.17 -11.25 0.50
C LYS A 174 73.08 -12.49 0.50
N TYR A 175 72.67 -13.56 -0.17
CA TYR A 175 73.48 -14.77 -0.34
C TYR A 175 74.72 -14.53 -1.22
N ALA A 176 74.58 -13.81 -2.33
CA ALA A 176 75.71 -13.43 -3.18
C ALA A 176 76.70 -12.49 -2.47
N GLU A 177 76.21 -11.54 -1.67
CA GLU A 177 77.02 -10.66 -0.83
C GLU A 177 77.80 -11.45 0.22
N ARG A 178 77.15 -12.40 0.92
CA ARG A 178 77.83 -13.30 1.86
C ARG A 178 78.91 -14.13 1.17
N GLN A 179 78.62 -14.74 0.02
CA GLN A 179 79.63 -15.47 -0.75
C GLN A 179 80.79 -14.56 -1.19
N ALA A 180 80.53 -13.31 -1.58
CA ALA A 180 81.58 -12.37 -1.96
C ALA A 180 82.47 -12.01 -0.75
N ALA A 181 81.87 -11.78 0.42
CA ALA A 181 82.60 -11.54 1.67
C ALA A 181 83.41 -12.77 2.11
N GLU A 182 82.86 -13.98 2.04
CA GLU A 182 83.57 -15.23 2.33
C GLU A 182 84.77 -15.43 1.40
N ARG A 183 84.62 -15.15 0.10
CA ARG A 183 85.74 -15.19 -0.87
C ARG A 183 86.80 -14.15 -0.55
N ALA A 184 86.41 -12.91 -0.25
CA ALA A 184 87.36 -11.86 0.12
C ALA A 184 88.16 -12.21 1.39
N ILE A 185 87.50 -12.75 2.42
CA ILE A 185 88.16 -13.26 3.63
C ILE A 185 89.11 -14.42 3.30
N SER A 186 88.68 -15.35 2.44
CA SER A 186 89.53 -16.48 2.00
C SER A 186 90.76 -16.01 1.21
N GLU A 187 90.62 -15.00 0.35
CA GLU A 187 91.73 -14.41 -0.40
C GLU A 187 92.71 -13.67 0.54
N GLU A 188 92.20 -12.93 1.53
CA GLU A 188 93.03 -12.28 2.56
C GLU A 188 93.79 -13.30 3.41
N GLN A 189 93.13 -14.38 3.86
CA GLN A 189 93.78 -15.48 4.59
C GLN A 189 94.86 -16.16 3.74
N LEU A 190 94.64 -16.36 2.44
CA LEU A 190 95.66 -16.90 1.54
C LEU A 190 96.87 -15.97 1.41
N ARG A 191 96.65 -14.65 1.35
CA ARG A 191 97.75 -13.66 1.37
C ARG A 191 98.52 -13.68 2.69
N GLN A 192 97.84 -13.71 3.84
CA GLN A 192 98.48 -13.83 5.15
C GLN A 192 99.34 -15.11 5.26
N ILE A 193 98.87 -16.24 4.70
CA ILE A 193 99.65 -17.49 4.64
C ILE A 193 100.88 -17.33 3.73
N GLN A 194 100.78 -16.62 2.61
CA GLN A 194 101.91 -16.34 1.72
C GLN A 194 102.94 -15.42 2.40
N GLU A 195 102.52 -14.31 2.98
CA GLU A 195 103.37 -13.38 3.72
C GLU A 195 104.08 -14.07 4.89
N ARG A 196 103.37 -14.92 5.64
CA ARG A 196 103.98 -15.74 6.69
C ARG A 196 105.02 -16.73 6.14
N ARG A 197 104.77 -17.38 5.00
CA ARG A 197 105.76 -18.26 4.36
C ARG A 197 107.00 -17.49 3.91
N GLU A 198 106.83 -16.29 3.35
CA GLU A 198 107.98 -15.43 3.01
C GLU A 198 108.78 -15.03 4.24
N LEU A 199 108.13 -14.73 5.36
CA LEU A 199 108.80 -14.49 6.65
C LEU A 199 109.53 -15.74 7.14
N GLU A 200 108.90 -16.91 7.13
CA GLU A 200 109.54 -18.18 7.53
C GLU A 200 110.75 -18.54 6.63
N GLU A 201 110.73 -18.21 5.34
CA GLU A 201 111.90 -18.38 4.46
C GLU A 201 113.01 -17.34 4.74
N ARG A 202 112.67 -16.09 5.11
CA ARG A 202 113.65 -15.08 5.56
C ARG A 202 114.29 -15.50 6.89
N GLU A 203 113.50 -15.94 7.87
CA GLU A 203 113.98 -16.46 9.15
C GLU A 203 114.89 -17.69 8.95
N LYS A 204 114.56 -18.60 8.02
CA LYS A 204 115.46 -19.72 7.66
C LYS A 204 116.78 -19.22 7.06
N ALA A 205 116.75 -18.21 6.19
CA ALA A 205 117.97 -17.64 5.61
C ALA A 205 118.85 -16.96 6.69
N GLU A 206 118.23 -16.23 7.63
CA GLU A 206 118.91 -15.64 8.79
C GLU A 206 119.50 -16.72 9.70
N LEU A 207 118.74 -17.78 10.05
CA LEU A 207 119.23 -18.92 10.82
C LEU A 207 120.38 -19.68 10.13
N VAL A 208 120.40 -19.74 8.79
CA VAL A 208 121.53 -20.31 8.03
C VAL A 208 122.77 -19.42 8.15
N ALA A 209 122.61 -18.10 8.05
CA ALA A 209 123.71 -17.15 8.26
C ALA A 209 124.23 -17.18 9.70
N GLU A 210 123.35 -17.18 10.71
CA GLU A 210 123.72 -17.38 12.12
C GLU A 210 124.45 -18.70 12.33
N ARG A 211 123.98 -19.81 11.73
CA ARG A 211 124.65 -21.11 11.79
C ARG A 211 126.04 -21.11 11.14
N GLU A 212 126.30 -20.23 10.19
CA GLU A 212 127.64 -20.03 9.61
C GLU A 212 128.54 -19.24 10.55
N VAL A 213 128.04 -18.15 11.16
CA VAL A 213 128.74 -17.40 12.20
C VAL A 213 129.06 -18.29 13.41
N ILE A 214 128.09 -19.07 13.90
CA ILE A 214 128.26 -20.03 15.00
C ILE A 214 129.29 -21.12 14.62
N ARG A 215 129.33 -21.59 13.36
CA ARG A 215 130.37 -22.53 12.91
C ARG A 215 131.77 -21.91 12.88
N GLN A 216 131.89 -20.63 12.57
CA GLN A 216 133.17 -19.91 12.64
C GLN A 216 133.61 -19.76 14.11
N LEU A 217 132.72 -19.25 14.98
CA LEU A 217 132.97 -19.13 16.43
C LEU A 217 133.28 -20.48 17.10
N ALA A 218 132.61 -21.56 16.68
CA ALA A 218 132.86 -22.91 17.20
C ALA A 218 134.28 -23.41 16.84
N LYS A 219 134.77 -23.14 15.63
CA LYS A 219 136.16 -23.46 15.25
C LYS A 219 137.17 -22.66 16.09
N GLU A 220 136.97 -21.36 16.24
CA GLU A 220 137.83 -20.55 17.12
C GLU A 220 137.77 -21.02 18.58
N ALA A 221 136.60 -21.51 19.04
CA ALA A 221 136.43 -22.06 20.37
C ALA A 221 137.08 -23.45 20.52
N GLU A 222 137.10 -24.28 19.47
CA GLU A 222 137.85 -25.55 19.44
C GLU A 222 139.36 -25.30 19.50
N GLU A 223 139.87 -24.32 18.74
CA GLU A 223 141.27 -23.89 18.78
C GLU A 223 141.66 -23.36 20.18
N ARG A 224 140.85 -22.48 20.77
CA ARG A 224 141.04 -22.02 22.17
C ARG A 224 140.95 -23.16 23.18
N ASN A 225 140.02 -24.10 23.01
CA ASN A 225 139.88 -25.26 23.89
C ASN A 225 141.04 -26.25 23.76
N PHE A 226 141.65 -26.38 22.58
CA PHE A 226 142.86 -27.20 22.39
C PHE A 226 144.01 -26.63 23.22
N GLN A 227 144.28 -25.33 23.11
CA GLN A 227 145.27 -24.62 23.93
C GLN A 227 144.96 -24.78 25.45
N LEU A 228 143.69 -24.64 25.84
CA LEU A 228 143.28 -24.77 27.24
C LEU A 228 143.36 -26.21 27.77
N ARG A 229 143.25 -27.23 26.89
CA ARG A 229 143.43 -28.64 27.23
C ARG A 229 144.90 -28.99 27.47
N GLU A 230 145.83 -28.43 26.70
CA GLU A 230 147.26 -28.60 26.95
C GLU A 230 147.64 -28.05 28.34
N GLU A 231 147.19 -26.84 28.69
CA GLU A 231 147.39 -26.26 30.03
C GLU A 231 146.66 -27.07 31.12
N LYS A 232 145.45 -27.58 30.87
CA LYS A 232 144.75 -28.45 31.83
C LYS A 232 145.44 -29.80 32.05
N CYS A 233 145.99 -30.45 31.02
CA CYS A 233 146.79 -31.66 31.20
C CYS A 233 148.05 -31.38 32.04
N ARG A 234 148.65 -30.20 31.89
CA ARG A 234 149.79 -29.74 32.69
C ARG A 234 149.42 -29.50 34.17
N LEU A 235 148.19 -29.05 34.44
CA LEU A 235 147.65 -28.88 35.81
C LEU A 235 147.14 -30.18 36.44
N GLN A 236 146.45 -31.05 35.70
CA GLN A 236 145.94 -32.32 36.21
C GLN A 236 147.06 -33.28 36.65
N ARG A 237 148.23 -33.23 35.99
CA ARG A 237 149.42 -33.95 36.46
C ARG A 237 149.87 -33.55 37.87
N LYS A 238 149.51 -32.34 38.34
CA LYS A 238 149.72 -31.90 39.73
C LYS A 238 148.58 -32.37 40.62
N ALA A 239 147.32 -32.06 40.25
CA ALA A 239 146.15 -32.36 41.09
C ALA A 239 145.90 -33.86 41.35
N ILE A 240 146.36 -34.77 40.48
CA ILE A 240 146.29 -36.21 40.72
C ILE A 240 147.21 -36.64 41.88
N GLN A 241 148.29 -35.90 42.17
CA GLN A 241 149.10 -36.13 43.35
C GLN A 241 148.30 -35.79 44.62
N ASP A 242 147.56 -34.66 44.61
CA ASP A 242 146.82 -34.16 45.77
C ASP A 242 145.56 -35.01 46.11
N GLN A 243 144.85 -35.54 45.10
CA GLN A 243 143.57 -36.26 45.34
C GLN A 243 143.72 -37.69 45.88
N LEU A 244 144.90 -38.30 45.79
CA LEU A 244 145.16 -39.59 46.43
C LEU A 244 145.06 -39.50 47.96
N ASP A 245 145.26 -38.31 48.53
CA ASP A 245 145.28 -38.07 49.98
C ASP A 245 143.87 -37.87 50.60
N GLU A 246 142.83 -37.53 49.81
CA GLU A 246 141.48 -37.20 50.34
C GLU A 246 140.50 -38.39 50.43
N ILE A 247 140.64 -39.41 49.55
CA ILE A 247 139.59 -40.44 49.34
C ILE A 247 139.37 -41.32 50.58
N GLU A 248 140.33 -41.41 51.48
CA GLU A 248 140.27 -42.26 52.67
C GLU A 248 139.19 -41.83 53.70
N TYR A 249 138.65 -40.61 53.62
CA TYR A 249 137.89 -40.02 54.73
C TYR A 249 136.36 -40.26 54.79
N LYS A 250 135.66 -40.48 53.65
CA LYS A 250 134.22 -40.08 53.53
C LYS A 250 133.12 -41.15 53.70
N LYS A 251 133.44 -42.43 53.88
CA LYS A 251 132.55 -43.59 53.55
C LYS A 251 131.43 -43.98 54.56
N LYS A 252 130.91 -43.10 55.44
CA LYS A 252 130.31 -43.51 56.75
C LYS A 252 128.84 -43.12 57.14
N TRP A 253 127.98 -42.45 56.35
CA TRP A 253 126.86 -41.64 56.92
C TRP A 253 125.34 -41.99 56.69
N LEU A 254 124.87 -42.71 55.64
CA LEU A 254 123.62 -42.30 54.95
C LEU A 254 122.39 -43.27 54.94
N ARG A 255 121.19 -42.83 55.40
CA ARG A 255 119.86 -43.53 55.32
C ARG A 255 118.63 -42.56 55.22
N GLY A 256 117.39 -43.09 55.11
CA GLY A 256 116.10 -42.35 55.07
C GLY A 256 114.84 -43.20 55.44
N GLN A 257 113.61 -42.65 55.33
CA GLN A 257 112.32 -43.22 55.78
C GLN A 257 111.13 -42.98 54.81
N ARG A 258 110.16 -43.91 54.76
CA ARG A 258 108.68 -43.69 54.68
C ARG A 258 107.91 -44.96 55.05
N ALA A 259 106.68 -44.83 55.56
CA ALA A 259 105.76 -45.91 55.97
C ALA A 259 104.27 -45.48 56.20
N ASP A 260 103.86 -44.24 55.91
CA ASP A 260 103.09 -43.48 56.91
C ASP A 260 101.59 -43.11 56.60
N GLU A 261 100.98 -43.49 55.44
CA GLU A 261 99.91 -42.64 54.84
C GLU A 261 98.50 -43.23 54.44
N GLU A 262 98.17 -44.54 54.51
CA GLU A 262 96.98 -45.11 53.79
C GLU A 262 95.76 -45.44 54.69
N LYS A 263 94.50 -45.00 54.35
CA LYS A 263 93.32 -45.09 55.28
C LYS A 263 91.82 -45.19 54.77
N GLU A 264 91.01 -44.09 54.81
CA GLU A 264 89.69 -44.03 55.56
C GLU A 264 88.33 -44.27 54.80
N ASP A 265 88.28 -44.32 53.47
CA ASP A 265 87.14 -43.86 52.63
C ASP A 265 85.81 -44.70 52.54
N GLU A 266 85.08 -45.01 53.63
CA GLU A 266 83.97 -46.04 53.58
C GLU A 266 82.49 -45.68 53.99
N ARG A 267 81.92 -44.45 53.90
CA ARG A 267 80.64 -44.12 54.63
C ARG A 267 79.29 -43.79 53.95
N GLU A 268 79.15 -43.51 52.65
CA GLU A 268 77.94 -42.80 52.13
C GLU A 268 76.95 -43.60 51.24
N LEU A 269 76.11 -44.49 51.81
CA LEU A 269 75.26 -45.39 50.98
C LEU A 269 73.80 -45.68 51.43
N LEU A 270 73.16 -44.85 52.28
CA LEU A 270 71.95 -45.27 53.05
C LEU A 270 70.57 -44.60 52.80
N PHE A 271 70.40 -43.59 51.92
CA PHE A 271 69.20 -42.70 51.98
C PHE A 271 68.06 -42.89 50.95
N VAL A 272 68.13 -43.83 50.00
CA VAL A 272 67.20 -43.86 48.82
C VAL A 272 65.84 -44.55 49.07
N ALA A 273 65.65 -45.22 50.22
CA ALA A 273 64.50 -46.11 50.45
C ALA A 273 63.14 -45.42 50.79
N ALA A 274 63.10 -44.12 51.07
CA ALA A 274 61.91 -43.42 51.60
C ALA A 274 60.81 -43.03 50.58
N LYS A 275 60.86 -43.60 49.36
CA LYS A 275 59.90 -43.33 48.27
C LYS A 275 58.49 -43.93 48.57
N ARG A 276 57.49 -43.53 47.76
CA ARG A 276 56.29 -44.32 47.37
C ARG A 276 55.02 -44.40 48.25
N LYS A 277 54.89 -43.81 49.46
CA LYS A 277 53.68 -44.08 50.31
C LYS A 277 52.43 -43.18 50.13
N ILE A 278 52.46 -42.07 49.39
CA ILE A 278 51.35 -41.05 49.43
C ILE A 278 50.37 -41.15 48.23
N GLY A 279 50.60 -42.03 47.26
CA GLY A 279 49.81 -42.12 46.01
C GLY A 279 48.48 -42.89 46.04
N ILE A 280 47.92 -43.25 47.21
CA ILE A 280 46.75 -44.14 47.31
C ILE A 280 45.67 -43.55 48.24
N MET A 281 45.24 -42.31 47.97
CA MET A 281 44.08 -41.66 48.63
C MET A 281 43.09 -41.03 47.63
N SER A 282 42.63 -41.89 46.73
CA SER A 282 41.24 -42.03 46.26
C SER A 282 40.52 -40.83 45.58
N LEU A 283 40.05 -40.95 44.34
CA LEU A 283 38.94 -41.80 43.84
C LEU A 283 37.51 -41.45 44.30
N GLU A 284 37.25 -40.38 45.07
CA GLU A 284 35.90 -40.16 45.64
C GLU A 284 35.10 -38.92 45.20
N LYS A 285 35.55 -38.12 44.21
CA LYS A 285 34.81 -36.89 43.80
C LYS A 285 34.55 -36.68 42.30
N GLU A 286 34.59 -37.74 41.48
CA GLU A 286 34.10 -37.69 40.09
C GLU A 286 32.71 -38.31 39.91
N ALA A 287 31.87 -38.20 40.96
CA ALA A 287 30.43 -38.47 40.92
C ALA A 287 29.63 -37.45 40.06
N ALA A 288 30.31 -36.56 39.33
CA ALA A 288 29.71 -35.52 38.50
C ALA A 288 29.12 -36.04 37.17
N ALA A 289 29.51 -37.24 36.72
CA ALA A 289 29.18 -37.76 35.38
C ALA A 289 27.80 -38.45 35.23
N LYS A 290 26.84 -38.21 36.13
CA LYS A 290 25.53 -38.92 36.13
C LYS A 290 24.29 -38.04 35.97
N ALA A 291 24.40 -36.71 36.04
CA ALA A 291 23.26 -35.78 36.02
C ALA A 291 22.75 -35.37 34.62
N ALA A 292 23.32 -35.91 33.54
CA ALA A 292 23.04 -35.47 32.15
C ALA A 292 22.16 -36.45 31.33
N ARG A 293 21.34 -37.29 31.97
CA ARG A 293 20.54 -38.33 31.28
C ARG A 293 19.01 -38.23 31.39
N ASP A 294 18.48 -37.29 32.18
CA ASP A 294 17.04 -37.20 32.46
C ASP A 294 16.31 -36.06 31.72
N ALA A 295 16.76 -35.71 30.51
CA ALA A 295 16.15 -34.68 29.65
C ALA A 295 15.26 -35.23 28.50
N VAL A 296 14.93 -36.54 28.53
CA VAL A 296 14.22 -37.24 27.43
C VAL A 296 12.80 -37.70 27.84
N ARG A 297 12.35 -37.41 29.06
CA ARG A 297 11.11 -37.98 29.63
C ARG A 297 9.91 -37.01 29.75
N GLU A 298 10.01 -35.78 29.21
CA GLU A 298 8.93 -34.77 29.22
C GLU A 298 8.26 -34.55 27.85
N LYS A 299 8.15 -35.59 27.00
CA LYS A 299 7.36 -35.55 25.75
C LYS A 299 6.28 -36.64 25.66
N MET A 300 5.84 -37.12 26.82
CA MET A 300 4.85 -38.20 26.96
C MET A 300 3.58 -37.76 27.74
N VAL A 301 3.57 -36.54 28.29
CA VAL A 301 2.50 -36.04 29.18
C VAL A 301 1.35 -35.40 28.39
N ASP A 302 1.65 -34.79 27.24
CA ASP A 302 0.69 -33.96 26.49
C ASP A 302 -0.35 -34.74 25.66
N PHE A 303 -0.33 -36.08 25.68
CA PHE A 303 -1.27 -36.92 24.91
C PHE A 303 -2.43 -37.51 25.76
N ILE A 304 -2.49 -37.21 27.06
CA ILE A 304 -3.52 -37.74 27.98
C ILE A 304 -4.68 -36.75 28.20
N SER A 305 -4.45 -35.44 27.98
CA SER A 305 -5.45 -34.37 28.17
C SER A 305 -6.69 -34.52 27.25
N ASP A 306 -6.49 -34.96 26.00
CA ASP A 306 -7.55 -34.96 24.97
C ASP A 306 -8.59 -36.11 25.13
N LYS A 307 -8.43 -36.99 26.13
CA LYS A 307 -9.35 -38.11 26.35
C LYS A 307 -10.51 -37.80 27.31
N ILE A 308 -10.42 -36.72 28.08
CA ILE A 308 -11.40 -36.36 29.13
C ILE A 308 -12.65 -35.65 28.55
N GLN A 309 -12.57 -35.09 27.34
CA GLN A 309 -13.67 -34.36 26.69
C GLN A 309 -14.78 -35.26 26.07
N LYS A 310 -14.89 -36.55 26.45
CA LYS A 310 -15.84 -37.51 25.85
C LYS A 310 -16.88 -38.13 26.80
N GLU A 311 -17.00 -37.69 28.05
CA GLU A 311 -17.96 -38.28 29.02
C GLU A 311 -19.21 -37.42 29.35
N ASN A 312 -19.36 -36.21 28.80
CA ASN A 312 -20.47 -35.29 29.14
C ASN A 312 -21.73 -35.42 28.24
N ALA A 313 -22.21 -36.64 27.95
CA ALA A 313 -23.32 -36.83 26.99
C ALA A 313 -24.30 -38.00 27.27
N PHE A 314 -24.74 -38.21 28.52
CA PHE A 314 -26.01 -38.94 28.78
C PHE A 314 -26.57 -38.72 30.20
N ARG A 315 -27.92 -38.60 30.32
CA ARG A 315 -28.79 -38.80 31.53
C ARG A 315 -29.18 -37.61 32.44
N GLU A 316 -29.95 -36.66 31.93
CA GLU A 316 -30.99 -35.96 32.72
C GLU A 316 -32.31 -35.83 31.92
N ALA A 317 -33.17 -36.84 31.98
CA ALA A 317 -34.50 -36.82 31.33
C ALA A 317 -35.47 -37.86 31.96
N SER A 318 -35.96 -37.60 33.17
CA SER A 318 -36.98 -38.46 33.83
C SER A 318 -37.78 -37.69 34.89
N LEU A 319 -38.96 -37.18 34.53
CA LEU A 319 -40.07 -36.76 35.43
C LEU A 319 -41.23 -36.09 34.65
N LYS A 320 -42.42 -36.74 34.60
CA LYS A 320 -43.79 -36.13 34.49
C LYS A 320 -44.88 -37.17 34.11
N ALA A 321 -45.60 -37.72 35.11
CA ALA A 321 -46.93 -38.36 34.94
C ALA A 321 -47.57 -38.74 36.30
N ALA A 322 -48.69 -38.10 36.70
CA ALA A 322 -49.72 -38.60 37.66
C ALA A 322 -50.83 -37.55 37.96
N MET A 323 -52.07 -38.03 38.21
CA MET A 323 -53.30 -37.39 38.79
C MET A 323 -54.47 -37.05 37.83
N GLU A 324 -55.67 -37.63 38.11
CA GLU A 324 -57.07 -37.10 37.93
C GLU A 324 -58.13 -38.24 37.84
N SER A 325 -59.18 -38.28 38.72
CA SER A 325 -60.28 -39.29 38.68
C SER A 325 -61.42 -39.05 39.73
N ASP A 326 -62.44 -38.17 39.51
CA ASP A 326 -63.30 -37.74 40.67
C ASP A 326 -64.80 -37.26 40.48
N ASN A 327 -65.65 -37.80 39.59
CA ASN A 327 -67.04 -37.26 39.39
C ASN A 327 -68.20 -38.24 39.05
N ALA A 328 -69.21 -38.40 39.93
CA ALA A 328 -70.59 -38.86 39.63
C ALA A 328 -71.58 -38.58 40.80
N LYS A 329 -72.84 -38.16 40.57
CA LYS A 329 -73.79 -37.70 41.64
C LYS A 329 -75.30 -38.12 41.56
N TRP A 330 -76.26 -37.38 40.96
CA TRP A 330 -77.72 -37.39 41.35
C TRP A 330 -78.81 -37.58 40.25
N ASN A 331 -80.03 -38.08 40.61
CA ASN A 331 -81.36 -37.97 39.90
C ASN A 331 -82.55 -38.69 40.66
N LYS A 332 -83.82 -38.17 40.69
CA LYS A 332 -85.14 -38.90 40.83
C LYS A 332 -86.42 -38.03 41.13
N ARG A 333 -87.54 -38.23 40.39
CA ARG A 333 -88.97 -37.94 40.77
C ARG A 333 -90.02 -38.45 39.73
N VAL A 334 -91.33 -38.55 40.09
CA VAL A 334 -92.54 -38.75 39.21
C VAL A 334 -93.87 -38.72 40.00
N GLU A 335 -94.99 -38.18 39.45
CA GLU A 335 -96.36 -38.07 40.05
C GLU A 335 -97.53 -37.99 38.99
N ASP A 336 -98.81 -38.13 39.40
CA ASP A 336 -100.02 -38.39 38.54
C ASP A 336 -101.29 -37.48 38.73
N GLU A 337 -102.33 -37.65 37.88
CA GLU A 337 -103.61 -36.88 37.73
C GLU A 337 -104.81 -37.76 37.25
N ALA A 338 -106.12 -37.42 37.45
CA ALA A 338 -107.24 -38.26 36.89
C ALA A 338 -108.70 -37.74 36.64
N ARG A 339 -109.46 -37.20 37.63
CA ARG A 339 -110.96 -37.39 37.71
C ARG A 339 -111.89 -36.61 36.71
N LYS A 340 -112.48 -35.46 37.07
CA LYS A 340 -113.10 -34.39 36.23
C LYS A 340 -113.90 -34.67 34.90
N LYS A 341 -114.74 -35.72 34.70
CA LYS A 341 -115.17 -36.11 33.31
C LYS A 341 -116.65 -36.02 32.83
N GLU A 342 -117.71 -35.99 33.66
CA GLU A 342 -119.05 -36.46 33.18
C GLU A 342 -120.18 -35.43 32.94
N ASP A 343 -120.34 -34.38 33.77
CA ASP A 343 -121.40 -33.35 33.57
C ASP A 343 -121.32 -32.64 32.19
N THR A 344 -120.14 -32.76 31.58
CA THR A 344 -119.78 -32.41 30.21
C THR A 344 -120.84 -32.76 29.15
N LEU A 345 -121.66 -33.81 29.33
CA LEU A 345 -122.39 -34.46 28.22
C LEU A 345 -123.67 -33.77 27.70
N LYS A 346 -124.40 -33.00 28.50
CA LYS A 346 -125.69 -32.38 28.06
C LYS A 346 -125.53 -30.96 27.53
N GLU A 347 -124.54 -30.24 28.02
CA GLU A 347 -124.10 -28.97 27.41
C GLU A 347 -123.75 -29.17 25.93
N ILE A 348 -123.25 -30.37 25.56
CA ILE A 348 -122.91 -30.75 24.17
C ILE A 348 -124.09 -30.59 23.19
N GLU A 349 -125.35 -30.85 23.56
CA GLU A 349 -126.42 -31.00 22.57
C GLU A 349 -127.01 -29.67 22.08
N ALA A 350 -127.26 -28.73 23.00
CA ALA A 350 -127.60 -27.35 22.62
C ALA A 350 -126.40 -26.65 21.96
N HIS A 351 -125.19 -26.97 22.44
CA HIS A 351 -123.93 -26.63 21.78
C HIS A 351 -123.88 -27.20 20.35
N ARG A 352 -124.31 -28.44 20.05
CA ARG A 352 -124.32 -29.02 18.68
C ARG A 352 -125.09 -28.16 17.68
N GLN A 353 -126.31 -27.72 17.99
CA GLN A 353 -127.09 -26.92 17.02
C GLN A 353 -126.57 -25.49 16.88
N LYS A 354 -126.10 -24.88 17.97
CA LYS A 354 -125.48 -23.56 17.95
C LYS A 354 -124.14 -23.59 17.18
N THR A 355 -123.29 -24.57 17.49
CA THR A 355 -122.05 -24.84 16.75
C THR A 355 -122.27 -25.19 15.30
N LEU A 356 -123.38 -25.84 14.89
CA LEU A 356 -123.63 -26.05 13.46
C LEU A 356 -123.79 -24.73 12.69
N LYS A 357 -124.51 -23.75 13.23
CA LYS A 357 -124.64 -22.42 12.61
C LYS A 357 -123.35 -21.61 12.72
N GLU A 358 -122.73 -21.60 13.89
CA GLU A 358 -121.43 -20.95 14.10
C GLU A 358 -120.34 -21.58 13.22
N ASN A 359 -120.38 -22.89 12.95
CA ASN A 359 -119.47 -23.59 12.03
C ASN A 359 -119.75 -23.25 10.57
N GLU A 360 -120.99 -23.01 10.17
CA GLU A 360 -121.31 -22.61 8.80
C GLU A 360 -120.82 -21.17 8.53
N GLU A 361 -121.08 -20.25 9.47
CA GLU A 361 -120.52 -18.88 9.42
C GLU A 361 -118.99 -18.89 9.52
N LEU A 362 -118.41 -19.70 10.41
CA LEU A 362 -116.97 -19.89 10.55
C LEU A 362 -116.37 -20.51 9.29
N ARG A 363 -117.07 -21.40 8.57
CA ARG A 363 -116.62 -21.94 7.28
C ARG A 363 -116.59 -20.90 6.18
N VAL A 364 -117.57 -19.99 6.15
CA VAL A 364 -117.56 -18.85 5.21
C VAL A 364 -116.40 -17.91 5.55
N ARG A 365 -116.24 -17.52 6.82
CA ARG A 365 -115.10 -16.69 7.27
C ARG A 365 -113.76 -17.37 7.01
N GLN A 366 -113.60 -18.65 7.32
CA GLN A 366 -112.40 -19.44 7.01
C GLN A 366 -112.14 -19.54 5.51
N ALA A 367 -113.17 -19.57 4.66
CA ALA A 367 -113.01 -19.58 3.21
C ALA A 367 -112.63 -18.20 2.65
N GLU A 368 -113.03 -17.11 3.31
CA GLU A 368 -112.61 -15.74 2.99
C GLU A 368 -111.18 -15.48 3.51
N GLU A 369 -110.91 -15.78 4.78
CA GLU A 369 -109.57 -15.78 5.40
C GLU A 369 -108.60 -16.66 4.59
N ALA A 370 -109.00 -17.84 4.11
CA ALA A 370 -108.15 -18.70 3.28
C ALA A 370 -107.89 -18.12 1.87
N LYS A 371 -108.81 -17.33 1.31
CA LYS A 371 -108.57 -16.60 0.05
C LYS A 371 -107.58 -15.46 0.28
N GLU A 372 -107.78 -14.67 1.33
CA GLU A 372 -106.84 -13.60 1.69
C GLU A 372 -105.47 -14.16 2.06
N ASP A 373 -105.39 -15.27 2.79
CA ASP A 373 -104.15 -15.99 3.09
C ASP A 373 -103.48 -16.48 1.80
N LEU A 374 -104.25 -16.98 0.83
CA LEU A 374 -103.72 -17.43 -0.46
C LEU A 374 -103.19 -16.25 -1.28
N GLU A 375 -103.88 -15.11 -1.29
CA GLU A 375 -103.42 -13.88 -1.95
C GLU A 375 -102.19 -13.29 -1.25
N ARG A 376 -102.17 -13.27 0.09
CA ARG A 376 -100.99 -12.90 0.88
C ARG A 376 -99.80 -13.82 0.60
N ARG A 377 -100.02 -15.13 0.47
CA ARG A 377 -98.97 -16.10 0.07
C ARG A 377 -98.47 -15.86 -1.35
N LYS A 378 -99.37 -15.65 -2.33
CA LYS A 378 -98.97 -15.30 -3.71
C LYS A 378 -98.12 -14.03 -3.75
N ALA A 379 -98.54 -12.98 -3.05
CA ALA A 379 -97.81 -11.73 -2.97
C ALA A 379 -96.45 -11.86 -2.26
N LEU A 380 -96.32 -12.79 -1.30
CA LEU A 380 -95.03 -13.13 -0.68
C LEU A 380 -94.15 -13.96 -1.63
N ASP A 381 -94.70 -14.95 -2.32
CA ASP A 381 -93.99 -15.77 -3.31
C ASP A 381 -93.48 -14.90 -4.48
N GLU A 382 -94.28 -13.93 -4.95
CA GLU A 382 -93.88 -12.96 -5.97
C GLU A 382 -92.75 -12.04 -5.48
N LYS A 383 -92.86 -11.51 -4.25
CA LYS A 383 -91.77 -10.73 -3.63
C LYS A 383 -90.49 -11.54 -3.49
N HIS A 384 -90.58 -12.76 -2.96
CA HIS A 384 -89.43 -13.63 -2.81
C HIS A 384 -88.81 -14.00 -4.15
N ARG A 385 -89.59 -14.20 -5.22
CA ARG A 385 -89.05 -14.38 -6.58
C ARG A 385 -88.27 -13.16 -7.05
N CYS A 386 -88.81 -11.95 -6.88
CA CYS A 386 -88.10 -10.72 -7.20
C CYS A 386 -86.80 -10.57 -6.39
N GLU A 387 -86.84 -10.77 -5.07
CA GLU A 387 -85.66 -10.74 -4.18
C GLU A 387 -84.59 -11.76 -4.60
N ASP A 388 -85.02 -12.96 -5.02
CA ASP A 388 -84.11 -14.02 -5.48
C ASP A 388 -83.51 -13.71 -6.86
N GLU A 389 -84.27 -13.08 -7.76
CA GLU A 389 -83.79 -12.59 -9.05
C GLU A 389 -82.80 -11.43 -8.88
N GLU A 390 -83.09 -10.48 -7.98
CA GLU A 390 -82.17 -9.40 -7.59
C GLU A 390 -80.88 -9.97 -6.98
N ARG A 391 -80.97 -10.92 -6.04
CA ARG A 391 -79.78 -11.62 -5.50
C ARG A 391 -78.98 -12.32 -6.59
N LYS A 392 -79.65 -12.98 -7.55
CA LYS A 392 -78.98 -13.63 -8.70
C LYS A 392 -78.35 -12.60 -9.64
N ALA A 393 -78.92 -11.41 -9.81
CA ALA A 393 -78.35 -10.33 -10.59
C ALA A 393 -77.12 -9.72 -9.91
N GLN A 394 -77.24 -9.37 -8.61
CA GLN A 394 -76.13 -8.86 -7.80
C GLN A 394 -74.97 -9.86 -7.72
N ASN A 395 -75.24 -11.15 -7.56
CA ASN A 395 -74.20 -12.18 -7.56
C ASN A 395 -73.53 -12.32 -8.93
N ARG A 396 -74.27 -12.17 -10.04
CA ARG A 396 -73.67 -12.14 -11.39
C ARG A 396 -72.75 -10.94 -11.57
N GLN A 397 -73.15 -9.75 -11.10
CA GLN A 397 -72.32 -8.54 -11.12
C GLN A 397 -71.04 -8.74 -10.30
N LYS A 398 -71.14 -9.20 -9.04
CA LYS A 398 -69.99 -9.50 -8.18
C LYS A 398 -69.04 -10.53 -8.80
N CYS A 399 -69.56 -11.57 -9.46
CA CYS A 399 -68.75 -12.54 -10.19
C CYS A 399 -68.03 -11.92 -11.41
N GLN A 400 -68.68 -11.01 -12.13
CA GLN A 400 -68.06 -10.28 -13.25
C GLN A 400 -66.96 -9.34 -12.77
N GLU A 401 -67.21 -8.57 -11.71
CA GLU A 401 -66.23 -7.71 -11.04
C GLU A 401 -65.00 -8.51 -10.58
N LEU A 402 -65.23 -9.64 -9.89
CA LEU A 402 -64.17 -10.53 -9.41
C LEU A 402 -63.35 -11.14 -10.56
N VAL A 403 -64.00 -11.55 -11.65
CA VAL A 403 -63.31 -12.03 -12.86
C VAL A 403 -62.46 -10.92 -13.49
N GLU A 404 -62.93 -9.67 -13.50
CA GLU A 404 -62.15 -8.56 -14.06
C GLU A 404 -60.95 -8.19 -13.17
N ILE A 405 -61.09 -8.26 -11.84
CA ILE A 405 -59.98 -8.13 -10.89
C ILE A 405 -58.93 -9.21 -11.15
N TYR A 406 -59.33 -10.48 -11.26
CA TYR A 406 -58.38 -11.56 -11.56
C TYR A 406 -57.68 -11.39 -12.92
N LYS A 407 -58.36 -10.90 -13.97
CA LYS A 407 -57.70 -10.56 -15.24
C LYS A 407 -56.65 -9.45 -15.06
N GLN A 408 -56.93 -8.43 -14.25
CA GLN A 408 -55.98 -7.35 -13.96
C GLN A 408 -54.79 -7.83 -13.12
N GLU A 409 -54.98 -8.79 -12.21
CA GLU A 409 -53.89 -9.44 -11.46
C GLU A 409 -53.01 -10.32 -12.36
N ILE A 410 -53.62 -11.13 -13.24
CA ILE A 410 -52.89 -11.93 -14.23
C ILE A 410 -52.03 -11.02 -15.12
N LYS A 411 -52.60 -9.93 -15.66
CA LYS A 411 -51.85 -8.95 -16.47
C LYS A 411 -50.70 -8.31 -15.69
N ARG A 412 -50.92 -7.86 -14.44
CA ARG A 412 -49.85 -7.28 -13.60
C ARG A 412 -48.70 -8.28 -13.38
N HIS A 413 -49.02 -9.53 -13.06
CA HIS A 413 -48.03 -10.57 -12.85
C HIS A 413 -47.30 -10.99 -14.15
N GLU A 414 -47.96 -10.94 -15.31
CA GLU A 414 -47.34 -11.11 -16.62
C GLU A 414 -46.40 -9.95 -16.97
N GLU A 415 -46.79 -8.70 -16.71
CA GLU A 415 -45.94 -7.52 -16.85
C GLU A 415 -44.73 -7.55 -15.91
N GLU A 416 -44.91 -7.96 -14.65
CA GLU A 416 -43.83 -8.15 -13.67
C GLU A 416 -42.84 -9.22 -14.12
N LYS A 417 -43.33 -10.36 -14.63
CA LYS A 417 -42.46 -11.40 -15.22
C LYS A 417 -41.73 -10.91 -16.46
N LEU A 418 -42.36 -10.07 -17.29
CA LEU A 418 -41.71 -9.48 -18.45
C LEU A 418 -40.64 -8.47 -18.02
N LYS A 419 -40.91 -7.63 -17.03
CA LYS A 419 -39.95 -6.69 -16.43
C LYS A 419 -38.76 -7.43 -15.84
N ALA A 420 -38.97 -8.46 -15.02
CA ALA A 420 -37.92 -9.30 -14.45
C ALA A 420 -37.03 -9.93 -15.55
N ARG A 421 -37.63 -10.50 -16.61
CA ARG A 421 -36.85 -11.03 -17.76
C ARG A 421 -36.06 -9.95 -18.49
N LEU A 422 -36.62 -8.74 -18.64
CA LEU A 422 -35.91 -7.62 -19.26
C LEU A 422 -34.75 -7.14 -18.37
N GLU A 423 -34.94 -7.11 -17.04
CA GLU A 423 -33.91 -6.81 -16.05
C GLU A 423 -32.79 -7.87 -16.07
N ASP A 424 -33.13 -9.16 -16.14
CA ASP A 424 -32.16 -10.25 -16.32
C ASP A 424 -31.34 -10.07 -17.61
N THR A 425 -31.98 -9.73 -18.74
CA THR A 425 -31.24 -9.49 -20.00
C THR A 425 -30.33 -8.26 -19.94
N LYS A 426 -30.77 -7.18 -19.28
CA LYS A 426 -29.95 -5.98 -19.04
C LYS A 426 -28.78 -6.26 -18.10
N TYR A 427 -29.00 -7.09 -17.07
CA TYR A 427 -27.95 -7.53 -16.17
C TYR A 427 -26.88 -8.32 -16.94
N LEU A 428 -27.27 -9.29 -17.75
CA LEU A 428 -26.35 -10.07 -18.60
C LEU A 428 -25.55 -9.16 -19.55
N GLN A 429 -26.21 -8.22 -20.24
CA GLN A 429 -25.54 -7.22 -21.09
C GLN A 429 -24.51 -6.39 -20.31
N SER A 430 -24.85 -5.93 -19.10
CA SER A 430 -23.93 -5.17 -18.26
C SER A 430 -22.75 -6.02 -17.75
N VAL A 431 -22.94 -7.32 -17.53
CA VAL A 431 -21.84 -8.25 -17.20
C VAL A 431 -20.91 -8.43 -18.40
N GLU A 432 -21.44 -8.55 -19.61
CA GLU A 432 -20.65 -8.65 -20.85
C GLU A 432 -19.82 -7.38 -21.09
N GLU A 433 -20.42 -6.18 -20.98
CA GLU A 433 -19.70 -4.90 -21.06
C GLU A 433 -18.58 -4.77 -20.02
N GLN A 434 -18.84 -5.21 -18.78
CA GLN A 434 -17.84 -5.19 -17.70
C GLN A 434 -16.67 -6.13 -17.98
N GLU A 435 -16.93 -7.32 -18.54
CA GLU A 435 -15.88 -8.25 -18.95
C GLU A 435 -15.11 -7.71 -20.17
N GLU A 436 -15.76 -7.08 -21.15
CA GLU A 436 -15.06 -6.42 -22.26
C GLU A 436 -14.13 -5.30 -21.79
N MET A 437 -14.59 -4.44 -20.85
CA MET A 437 -13.75 -3.42 -20.23
C MET A 437 -12.55 -4.04 -19.50
N PHE A 438 -12.77 -5.10 -18.71
CA PHE A 438 -11.68 -5.82 -18.04
C PHE A 438 -10.69 -6.45 -19.04
N GLN A 439 -11.17 -7.09 -20.10
CA GLN A 439 -10.34 -7.74 -21.12
C GLN A 439 -9.53 -6.72 -21.92
N ASN A 440 -10.10 -5.57 -22.27
CA ASN A 440 -9.40 -4.50 -22.97
C ASN A 440 -8.29 -3.91 -22.10
N TYR A 441 -8.57 -3.66 -20.82
CA TYR A 441 -7.54 -3.27 -19.85
C TYR A 441 -6.45 -4.32 -19.68
N ALA A 442 -6.83 -5.59 -19.47
CA ALA A 442 -5.87 -6.68 -19.26
C ALA A 442 -4.93 -6.83 -20.46
N LYS A 443 -5.44 -6.67 -21.70
CA LYS A 443 -4.62 -6.62 -22.92
C LYS A 443 -3.63 -5.45 -22.92
N ARG A 444 -4.06 -4.22 -22.57
CA ARG A 444 -3.15 -3.05 -22.47
C ARG A 444 -2.06 -3.29 -21.42
N ALA A 445 -2.44 -3.72 -20.22
CA ALA A 445 -1.51 -4.01 -19.13
C ALA A 445 -0.52 -5.12 -19.50
N ILE A 446 -0.98 -6.23 -20.09
CA ILE A 446 -0.11 -7.32 -20.57
C ILE A 446 0.86 -6.81 -21.65
N LYS A 447 0.39 -6.03 -22.63
CA LYS A 447 1.25 -5.46 -23.68
C LYS A 447 2.35 -4.56 -23.10
N ASN A 448 2.00 -3.65 -22.19
CA ASN A 448 2.96 -2.76 -21.52
C ASN A 448 4.00 -3.55 -20.69
N CYS A 449 3.60 -4.69 -20.11
CA CYS A 449 4.49 -5.59 -19.40
C CYS A 449 5.42 -6.39 -20.35
N GLU A 450 4.92 -6.82 -21.51
CA GLU A 450 5.74 -7.48 -22.54
C GLU A 450 6.78 -6.52 -23.14
N GLU A 451 6.39 -5.28 -23.44
CA GLU A 451 7.29 -4.22 -23.91
C GLU A 451 8.38 -3.87 -22.89
N THR A 452 8.14 -4.08 -21.60
CA THR A 452 9.12 -3.88 -20.54
C THR A 452 9.82 -5.16 -20.08
N GLY A 453 9.58 -6.30 -20.73
CA GLY A 453 10.24 -7.58 -20.43
C GLY A 453 9.82 -8.20 -19.09
N ILE A 454 8.63 -7.89 -18.57
CA ILE A 454 8.07 -8.53 -17.37
C ILE A 454 7.37 -9.85 -17.76
N PRO A 455 7.61 -10.97 -17.06
CA PRO A 455 6.94 -12.24 -17.34
C PRO A 455 5.41 -12.17 -17.23
N THR A 456 4.69 -12.26 -18.36
CA THR A 456 3.23 -12.06 -18.41
C THR A 456 2.38 -13.31 -18.23
N TYR A 457 2.99 -14.49 -18.02
CA TYR A 457 2.30 -15.78 -17.92
C TYR A 457 1.21 -15.80 -16.84
N ALA A 458 1.50 -15.27 -15.64
CA ALA A 458 0.53 -15.20 -14.55
C ALA A 458 -0.68 -14.32 -14.91
N MET A 459 -0.44 -13.15 -15.51
CA MET A 459 -1.48 -12.22 -15.94
C MET A 459 -2.37 -12.83 -17.04
N LYS A 460 -1.78 -13.49 -18.05
CA LYS A 460 -2.51 -14.21 -19.09
C LYS A 460 -3.39 -15.32 -18.51
N LYS A 461 -2.87 -16.09 -17.53
CA LYS A 461 -3.65 -17.13 -16.83
C LYS A 461 -4.87 -16.55 -16.12
N VAL A 462 -4.70 -15.43 -15.39
CA VAL A 462 -5.83 -14.76 -14.73
C VAL A 462 -6.82 -14.22 -15.77
N ALA A 463 -6.35 -13.45 -16.75
CA ALA A 463 -7.20 -12.82 -17.78
C ALA A 463 -8.12 -13.84 -18.49
N ASN A 464 -7.63 -15.04 -18.79
CA ASN A 464 -8.41 -16.07 -19.48
C ASN A 464 -9.50 -16.76 -18.61
N GLN A 465 -9.42 -16.68 -17.29
CA GLN A 465 -10.35 -17.37 -16.39
C GLN A 465 -11.65 -16.59 -16.21
N LYS A 466 -12.67 -16.78 -17.06
CA LYS A 466 -13.95 -16.05 -16.92
C LYS A 466 -14.57 -16.22 -15.52
N LEU A 467 -15.02 -15.12 -14.93
CA LEU A 467 -15.91 -15.14 -13.76
C LEU A 467 -17.37 -15.18 -14.24
N ILE A 468 -18.25 -15.78 -13.42
CA ILE A 468 -19.68 -15.88 -13.71
C ILE A 468 -20.43 -14.66 -13.15
N ASP A 469 -19.96 -14.10 -12.03
CA ASP A 469 -20.50 -12.88 -11.43
C ASP A 469 -19.79 -11.64 -11.97
N GLY A 470 -20.58 -10.64 -12.38
CA GLY A 470 -20.07 -9.33 -12.80
C GLY A 470 -19.47 -8.51 -11.66
N PHE A 471 -18.79 -7.42 -12.01
CA PHE A 471 -18.04 -6.57 -11.08
C PHE A 471 -18.89 -5.50 -10.38
N GLY A 472 -20.20 -5.43 -10.66
CA GLY A 472 -21.12 -4.51 -9.99
C GLY A 472 -20.82 -3.03 -10.26
N ILE A 473 -20.25 -2.74 -11.42
CA ILE A 473 -19.89 -1.39 -11.88
C ILE A 473 -20.68 -1.12 -13.16
N THR A 474 -21.88 -0.57 -12.98
CA THR A 474 -22.66 -0.02 -14.09
C THR A 474 -21.93 1.20 -14.66
N LYS A 475 -21.79 1.21 -15.99
CA LYS A 475 -21.38 2.40 -16.73
C LYS A 475 -22.56 3.38 -16.66
N ALA A 476 -22.33 4.60 -16.16
CA ALA A 476 -23.40 5.59 -16.13
C ALA A 476 -23.64 6.10 -17.56
N GLU A 477 -24.88 6.00 -18.05
CA GLU A 477 -25.29 6.37 -19.42
C GLU A 477 -25.10 7.87 -19.73
N THR A 478 -24.77 8.70 -18.73
CA THR A 478 -24.67 10.16 -18.83
C THR A 478 -23.30 10.70 -19.21
N ASP A 479 -22.26 9.86 -19.25
CA ASP A 479 -20.86 10.32 -19.16
C ASP A 479 -20.06 10.17 -20.47
N GLU A 480 -20.71 10.03 -21.63
CA GLU A 480 -20.02 9.88 -22.92
C GLU A 480 -19.13 11.08 -23.32
N SER A 481 -19.34 12.25 -22.72
CA SER A 481 -18.52 13.46 -22.95
C SER A 481 -17.32 13.60 -22.00
N GLU A 482 -17.20 12.76 -20.98
CA GLU A 482 -16.16 12.85 -19.95
C GLU A 482 -15.43 11.52 -19.78
N GLU A 483 -14.62 11.17 -20.79
CA GLU A 483 -13.61 10.11 -20.67
C GLU A 483 -12.68 10.41 -19.49
N CYS A 484 -12.96 9.82 -18.34
CA CYS A 484 -11.91 9.43 -17.44
C CYS A 484 -11.62 7.96 -17.75
N GLU A 485 -10.40 7.67 -18.19
CA GLU A 485 -9.94 6.31 -18.41
C GLU A 485 -10.13 5.52 -17.11
N LEU A 486 -11.15 4.64 -17.08
CA LEU A 486 -11.62 3.99 -15.86
C LEU A 486 -10.51 3.21 -15.16
N LEU A 487 -9.53 2.76 -15.94
CA LEU A 487 -8.27 2.19 -15.49
C LEU A 487 -7.14 3.00 -16.12
N PRO A 488 -6.34 3.74 -15.33
CA PRO A 488 -5.13 4.35 -15.84
C PRO A 488 -4.20 3.24 -16.33
N ASP A 489 -3.49 3.47 -17.43
CA ASP A 489 -2.42 2.59 -17.85
C ASP A 489 -1.31 2.63 -16.81
N LEU A 490 -1.33 1.66 -15.89
CA LEU A 490 -0.32 1.51 -14.86
C LEU A 490 1.04 1.37 -15.54
N PRO A 491 1.98 2.30 -15.32
CA PRO A 491 3.35 2.07 -15.72
C PRO A 491 3.82 0.86 -14.90
N PRO A 492 4.35 -0.21 -15.53
CA PRO A 492 5.03 -1.27 -14.79
C PRO A 492 6.11 -0.61 -13.92
N PHE A 493 6.15 -0.99 -12.64
CA PHE A 493 6.73 -0.21 -11.54
C PHE A 493 8.05 0.51 -11.91
N LYS A 494 7.94 1.73 -12.44
CA LYS A 494 9.07 2.65 -12.59
C LYS A 494 9.35 3.28 -11.23
N VAL A 495 9.76 2.45 -10.28
CA VAL A 495 10.59 2.92 -9.17
C VAL A 495 11.78 3.62 -9.81
N HIS A 496 12.08 4.83 -9.36
CA HIS A 496 13.25 5.58 -9.79
C HIS A 496 14.52 4.88 -9.30
N LEU A 497 14.90 3.78 -9.96
CA LEU A 497 16.26 3.25 -9.97
C LEU A 497 17.10 4.05 -10.98
N SER A 498 17.15 5.37 -10.74
CA SER A 498 18.29 6.17 -11.17
C SER A 498 19.48 5.73 -10.31
N LEU A 499 20.25 4.78 -10.86
CA LEU A 499 21.58 4.38 -10.39
C LEU A 499 22.55 5.55 -10.44
#